data_AF-A0A4Q4CTR0-F1
#
_entry.id   AF-A0A4Q4CTR0-F1
#
_cell.length_a   1.000
_cell.length_b   1.000
_cell.length_c   1.000
_cell.angle_alpha   90.00
_cell.angle_beta   90.00
_cell.angle_gamma   90.00
#
_symmetry.space_group_name_H-M   'P 1'
#
loop_
_entity.id
_entity.type
_entity.pdbx_description
1 polymer ?
#
loop_
_entity_poly.entity_id
_entity_poly.type
_entity_poly.pdbx_seq_one_letter_code
_entity_poly.pdbx_strand_id
1 'polypeptide(L)'
;MPPLDPEELQAIRQALGLDRAARPYRNHYVAPADDPLAARLVQRGLLRPGRRTSAGLMLFEVTVPGARLAGTSLAELEPPR
;
A
#
# COMPACT_ATOMS: atom_id res chain seq x y z
N MET A 1 -16.13 7.68 4.36
CA MET A 1 -14.68 7.85 4.62
C MET A 1 -14.26 9.21 4.09
N PRO A 2 -13.42 9.98 4.80
CA PRO A 2 -12.86 11.21 4.26
C PRO A 2 -12.03 10.91 2.99
N PRO A 3 -11.90 11.88 2.06
CA PRO A 3 -11.07 11.72 0.87
C PRO A 3 -9.61 11.41 1.26
N LEU A 4 -8.89 10.77 0.34
CA LEU A 4 -7.45 10.57 0.49
C LEU A 4 -6.71 11.86 0.19
N ASP A 5 -5.68 12.15 0.98
CA ASP A 5 -4.72 13.17 0.59
C ASP A 5 -3.93 12.69 -0.66
N PRO A 6 -3.45 13.60 -1.52
CA PRO A 6 -2.72 13.22 -2.74
C PRO A 6 -1.53 12.29 -2.47
N GLU A 7 -0.84 12.47 -1.33
CA GLU A 7 0.27 11.65 -0.86
C GLU A 7 -0.18 10.20 -0.55
N GLU A 8 -1.30 10.03 0.16
CA GLU A 8 -1.88 8.72 0.50
C GLU A 8 -2.30 7.97 -0.77
N LEU A 9 -2.96 8.67 -1.69
CA LEU A 9 -3.38 8.12 -2.96
C LEU A 9 -2.17 7.65 -3.80
N GLN A 10 -1.11 8.46 -3.86
CA GLN A 10 0.09 8.12 -4.59
C GLN A 10 0.81 6.90 -3.98
N ALA A 11 0.91 6.82 -2.65
CA ALA A 11 1.51 5.67 -1.98
C ALA A 11 0.75 4.37 -2.25
N ILE A 12 -0.58 4.39 -2.22
CA ILE A 12 -1.39 3.21 -2.57
C ILE A 12 -1.18 2.82 -4.04
N ARG A 13 -1.19 3.77 -4.98
CA ARG A 13 -0.97 3.49 -6.40
C ARG A 13 0.42 2.89 -6.67
N GLN A 14 1.45 3.39 -5.99
CA GLN A 14 2.80 2.82 -6.07
C GLN A 14 2.88 1.43 -5.43
N ALA A 15 2.22 1.19 -4.29
CA ALA A 15 2.16 -0.11 -3.65
C ALA A 15 1.45 -1.17 -4.51
N LEU A 16 0.47 -0.75 -5.33
CA LEU A 16 -0.21 -1.59 -6.32
C LEU A 16 0.56 -1.72 -7.65
N GLY A 17 1.70 -1.04 -7.81
CA GLY A 17 2.46 -1.04 -9.07
C GLY A 17 1.74 -0.36 -10.24
N LEU A 18 0.73 0.47 -9.97
CA LEU A 18 -0.02 1.23 -11.00
C LEU A 18 0.79 2.38 -11.59
N ASP A 19 1.88 2.77 -10.93
CA ASP A 19 2.79 3.80 -11.39
C ASP A 19 4.13 3.15 -11.78
N ARG A 20 4.29 2.86 -13.08
CA ARG A 20 5.52 2.25 -13.64
C ARG A 20 6.70 3.23 -13.69
N ALA A 21 6.44 4.53 -13.61
CA ALA A 21 7.47 5.58 -13.64
C ALA A 21 7.96 5.93 -12.22
N ALA A 22 7.14 5.68 -11.20
CA ALA A 22 7.54 5.85 -9.82
C ALA A 22 8.46 4.72 -9.35
N ARG A 23 9.45 5.08 -8.52
CA ARG A 23 10.18 4.11 -7.71
C ARG A 23 9.15 3.28 -6.93
N PRO A 24 9.24 1.93 -6.93
CA PRO A 24 8.30 1.12 -6.16
C PRO A 24 8.29 1.62 -4.73
N TYR A 25 7.10 1.96 -4.22
CA TYR A 25 6.94 2.42 -2.84
C TYR A 25 7.65 1.40 -1.96
N ARG A 26 8.64 1.86 -1.20
CA ARG A 26 9.42 1.00 -0.30
C ARG A 26 8.53 0.64 0.87
N ASN A 27 7.62 -0.30 0.63
CA ASN A 27 6.67 -0.77 1.62
C ASN A 27 7.33 -1.75 2.61
N HIS A 28 8.59 -1.52 2.94
CA HIS A 28 9.49 -2.42 3.66
C HIS A 28 10.12 -1.63 4.80
N TYR A 29 9.47 -1.61 5.96
CA TYR A 29 9.95 -0.90 7.14
C TYR A 29 10.19 -1.87 8.29
N VAL A 30 11.08 -1.53 9.22
CA VAL A 30 11.39 -2.38 10.38
C VAL A 30 10.16 -2.47 11.29
N ALA A 31 9.42 -1.38 11.45
CA ALA A 31 8.09 -1.32 12.04
C ALA A 31 7.17 -0.31 11.29
N PRO A 32 5.83 -0.45 11.36
CA PRO A 32 4.89 0.53 10.79
C PRO A 32 5.07 1.96 11.31
N ALA A 33 5.58 2.11 12.53
CA ALA A 33 5.85 3.41 13.15
C ALA A 33 7.03 4.15 12.53
N ASP A 34 7.87 3.47 11.74
CA ASP A 34 9.02 4.08 11.06
C ASP A 34 8.62 4.84 9.78
N ASP A 35 7.37 4.66 9.31
CA ASP A 35 6.77 5.46 8.24
C ASP A 35 5.40 6.02 8.70
N PRO A 36 5.31 7.33 9.03
CA PRO A 36 4.06 7.98 9.41
C PRO A 36 2.94 7.83 8.37
N LEU A 37 3.26 7.70 7.08
CA LEU A 37 2.28 7.47 6.03
C LEU A 37 1.75 6.03 6.08
N ALA A 38 2.62 5.04 6.21
CA ALA A 38 2.21 3.65 6.35
C ALA A 38 1.33 3.44 7.60
N ALA A 39 1.71 4.04 8.74
CA ALA A 39 0.91 4.01 9.96
C ALA A 39 -0.49 4.59 9.76
N ARG A 40 -0.62 5.77 9.12
CA ARG A 40 -1.93 6.38 8.79
C ARG A 40 -2.76 5.47 7.90
N LEU A 41 -2.17 4.92 6.84
CA LEU A 41 -2.87 4.04 5.91
C LEU A 41 -3.33 2.73 6.57
N VAL A 42 -2.56 2.18 7.51
CA VAL A 42 -2.95 1.03 8.33
C VAL A 42 -4.09 1.39 9.28
N GLN A 43 -4.00 2.53 9.99
CA GLN A 43 -5.07 3.00 10.87
C GLN A 43 -6.39 3.22 10.11
N ARG A 44 -6.31 3.65 8.85
CA ARG A 44 -7.46 3.81 7.96
C ARG A 44 -7.96 2.51 7.32
N GLY A 45 -7.29 1.38 7.57
CA GLY A 45 -7.64 0.07 7.01
C GLY A 45 -7.36 -0.08 5.51
N LEU A 46 -6.50 0.77 4.95
CA LEU A 46 -6.15 0.80 3.52
C LEU A 46 -4.92 -0.06 3.22
N LEU A 47 -4.05 -0.21 4.21
CA LEU A 47 -2.95 -1.16 4.24
C LEU A 47 -3.14 -2.14 5.39
N ARG A 48 -2.57 -3.33 5.26
CA ARG A 48 -2.40 -4.28 6.36
C ARG A 48 -0.95 -4.75 6.45
N PRO A 49 -0.43 -5.02 7.65
CA PRO A 49 0.83 -5.74 7.81
C PRO A 49 0.75 -7.11 7.11
N GLY A 50 1.68 -7.38 6.22
CA GLY A 50 1.84 -8.65 5.53
C GLY A 50 3.07 -9.40 6.03
N ARG A 51 3.69 -10.19 5.13
CA ARG A 51 4.87 -11.01 5.45
C ARG A 51 6.09 -10.17 5.83
N ARG A 52 6.89 -10.68 6.76
CA ARG A 52 8.26 -10.18 7.00
C ARG A 52 9.23 -10.79 5.98
N THR A 53 10.16 -9.99 5.49
CA THR A 53 11.27 -10.46 4.65
C THR A 53 12.36 -11.11 5.52
N SER A 54 13.28 -11.84 4.89
CA SER A 54 14.46 -12.39 5.56
C SER A 54 15.38 -11.33 6.16
N ALA A 55 15.29 -10.09 5.69
CA ALA A 55 15.99 -8.93 6.25
C ALA A 55 15.26 -8.27 7.45
N GLY A 56 14.15 -8.86 7.91
CA GLY A 56 13.36 -8.35 9.04
C GLY A 56 12.41 -7.21 8.68
N LEU A 57 12.25 -6.87 7.40
CA LEU A 57 11.37 -5.80 6.94
C LEU A 57 9.93 -6.28 6.83
N MET A 58 8.97 -5.49 7.25
CA MET A 58 7.54 -5.78 7.11
C MET A 58 7.03 -5.26 5.76
N LEU A 59 6.48 -6.17 4.94
CA LEU A 59 5.74 -5.80 3.74
C LEU A 59 4.32 -5.41 4.11
N PHE A 60 3.85 -4.24 3.70
CA PHE A 60 2.41 -3.97 3.78
C PHE A 60 1.70 -4.38 2.49
N GLU A 61 0.50 -4.89 2.65
CA GLU A 61 -0.37 -5.28 1.56
C GLU A 61 -1.52 -4.26 1.47
N VAL A 62 -1.87 -3.89 0.24
CA VAL A 62 -3.02 -3.02 0.00
C VAL A 62 -4.31 -3.82 0.19
N THR A 63 -5.25 -3.27 0.95
CA THR A 63 -6.56 -3.89 1.19
C THR A 63 -7.53 -3.58 0.05
N VAL A 64 -8.66 -4.30 -0.02
CA VAL A 64 -9.72 -4.03 -1.01
C VAL A 64 -10.22 -2.57 -0.92
N PRO A 65 -10.49 -1.98 0.27
CA PRO A 65 -10.79 -0.56 0.38
C PRO A 65 -9.70 0.36 -0.17
N GLY A 66 -8.43 0.05 0.09
CA GLY A 66 -7.28 0.81 -0.43
C GLY A 66 -7.25 0.83 -1.95
N ALA A 67 -7.36 -0.34 -2.58
CA ALA A 67 -7.40 -0.47 -4.04
C ALA A 67 -8.56 0.32 -4.65
N ARG A 68 -9.77 0.21 -4.09
CA ARG A 68 -10.95 0.94 -4.59
C ARG A 68 -10.76 2.46 -4.56
N LEU A 69 -10.17 2.99 -3.50
CA LEU A 69 -9.88 4.42 -3.41
C LEU A 69 -8.79 4.88 -4.40
N ALA A 70 -7.88 3.98 -4.78
CA ALA A 70 -6.90 4.22 -5.83
C ALA A 70 -7.47 4.12 -7.26
N GLY A 71 -8.76 3.81 -7.39
CA GLY A 71 -9.44 3.66 -8.68
C GLY A 71 -9.19 2.32 -9.36
N THR A 72 -8.90 1.26 -8.60
CA THR A 72 -8.74 -0.11 -9.13
C THR A 72 -9.32 -1.16 -8.18
N SER A 73 -9.34 -2.42 -8.59
CA SER A 73 -9.68 -3.57 -7.75
C SER A 73 -8.49 -4.51 -7.61
N LEU A 74 -8.32 -5.17 -6.45
CA LEU A 74 -7.31 -6.23 -6.31
C LEU A 74 -7.54 -7.37 -7.33
N ALA A 75 -8.79 -7.63 -7.72
CA ALA A 75 -9.11 -8.62 -8.75
C ALA A 75 -8.63 -8.22 -10.16
N GLU A 76 -8.43 -6.93 -10.43
CA GLU A 76 -7.88 -6.44 -11.71
C GLU A 76 -6.34 -6.55 -11.74
N LEU A 77 -5.72 -6.80 -10.59
CA LEU A 77 -4.26 -6.89 -10.43
C LEU A 77 -3.77 -8.33 -10.37
N GLU A 78 -4.67 -9.31 -10.23
CA GLU A 78 -4.30 -10.72 -10.39
C GLU A 78 -4.05 -11.01 -11.88
N PRO A 79 -2.89 -11.58 -12.26
CA PRO A 79 -2.70 -12.01 -13.63
C PRO A 79 -3.77 -13.06 -13.99
N PRO A 80 -4.34 -13.02 -15.21
CA PRO A 80 -5.26 -14.06 -15.65
C PRO A 80 -4.53 -15.41 -15.54
N ARG A 81 -5.16 -16.36 -14.84
CA ARG A 81 -4.65 -17.73 -14.70
C ARG A 81 -4.58 -18.44 -16.04
#